data_AF-A0A068US90-F1
#
_entry.id   AF-A0A068US90-F1
#
_cell.length_a   1.000
_cell.length_b   1.000
_cell.length_c   1.000
_cell.angle_alpha   90.00
_cell.angle_beta   90.00
_cell.angle_gamma   90.00
#
_symmetry.space_group_name_H-M   'P 1'
#
loop_
_entity.id
_entity.type
_entity.pdbx_description
1 polymer ?
#
loop_
_entity_poly.entity_id
_entity_poly.type
_entity_poly.pdbx_seq_one_letter_code
_entity_poly.pdbx_strand_id
1 'polypeptide(L)' 'METGKVVVERVGPSQTDAVWIYTITYGGGIVSGDSIKCDISVGDGCTTVLTTQASTKVYKSVESKCSEQVLEVITILLDE' A
#
# COMPACT_ATOMS: atom_id res chain seq x y z
N MET A 1 1.10 25.89 -2.92
CA MET A 1 0.94 24.56 -2.31
C MET A 1 -0.55 24.27 -2.38
N GLU A 2 -0.96 23.37 -3.26
CA GLU A 2 -2.37 23.01 -3.42
C GLU A 2 -2.70 21.96 -2.37
N THR A 3 -3.59 22.31 -1.43
CA THR A 3 -4.06 21.38 -0.40
C THR A 3 -4.94 20.34 -1.09
N GLY A 4 -4.39 19.17 -1.38
CA GLY A 4 -5.15 18.06 -1.94
C GLY A 4 -6.36 17.77 -1.06
N LYS A 5 -7.56 17.89 -1.61
CA LYS A 5 -8.81 17.55 -0.93
C LYS A 5 -8.85 16.03 -0.79
N VAL A 6 -8.72 15.52 0.43
CA VAL A 6 -8.96 14.10 0.70
C VAL A 6 -10.46 13.85 0.56
N VAL A 7 -10.85 13.20 -0.54
CA VAL A 7 -12.21 12.75 -0.77
C VAL A 7 -12.29 11.31 -0.28
N VAL A 8 -13.02 11.09 0.81
CA VAL A 8 -13.32 9.74 1.30
C VAL A 8 -14.57 9.26 0.58
N GLU A 9 -14.42 8.38 -0.41
CA GLU A 9 -15.55 7.90 -1.21
C GLU A 9 -16.38 6.84 -0.47
N ARG A 10 -15.77 6.09 0.47
CA ARG A 10 -16.46 5.08 1.28
C ARG A 10 -15.87 4.99 2.69
N VAL A 11 -16.74 4.80 3.68
CA VAL A 11 -16.40 4.61 5.09
C VAL A 11 -17.07 3.32 5.58
N GLY A 12 -16.31 2.46 6.27
CA GLY A 12 -16.86 1.26 6.90
C GLY A 12 -17.66 1.58 8.18
N PRO A 13 -18.54 0.68 8.64
CA PRO A 13 -19.24 0.83 9.91
C PRO A 13 -18.29 1.07 11.08
N SER A 14 -18.69 1.87 12.07
CA SER A 14 -17.87 2.17 13.27
C SER A 14 -17.58 0.97 14.17
N GLN A 15 -18.32 -0.13 14.01
CA GLN A 15 -18.16 -1.38 14.76
C GLN A 15 -17.35 -2.45 14.01
N THR A 16 -16.67 -2.08 12.92
CA THR A 16 -15.92 -3.06 12.13
C THR A 16 -14.60 -3.39 12.81
N ASP A 17 -14.37 -4.68 13.09
CA ASP A 17 -13.05 -5.17 13.48
C ASP A 17 -12.11 -5.10 12.28
N ALA A 18 -10.94 -4.49 12.46
CA ALA A 18 -9.97 -4.32 11.39
C ALA A 18 -8.55 -4.65 11.84
N VAL A 19 -7.78 -5.28 10.95
CA VAL A 19 -6.33 -5.42 11.11
C VAL A 19 -5.65 -4.19 10.49
N TRP A 20 -4.78 -3.54 11.26
CA TRP A 20 -3.94 -2.45 10.76
C TRP A 20 -2.57 -2.97 10.34
N ILE A 21 -2.30 -2.87 9.04
CA ILE A 21 -1.02 -3.22 8.44
C ILE A 21 -0.27 -1.92 8.19
N TYR A 22 0.83 -1.75 8.92
CA TYR A 22 1.75 -0.63 8.75
C TYR A 22 2.99 -1.10 8.02
N THR A 23 3.07 -0.79 6.72
CA THR A 23 4.20 -1.20 5.89
C THR A 23 5.39 -0.28 6.09
N ILE A 24 6.56 -0.88 6.33
CA ILE A 24 7.81 -0.16 6.57
C ILE A 24 8.87 -0.74 5.63
N THR A 25 9.51 0.14 4.86
CA THR A 25 10.71 -0.19 4.10
C THR A 25 11.93 0.28 4.89
N TYR A 26 12.85 -0.64 5.21
CA TYR A 26 14.09 -0.28 5.88
C TYR A 26 15.02 0.46 4.91
N GLY A 27 15.26 1.75 5.13
CA GLY A 27 16.16 2.54 4.27
C GLY A 27 15.68 3.99 4.06
N GLY A 28 16.39 4.71 3.20
CA GLY A 28 16.11 6.11 2.89
C GLY A 28 15.18 6.36 1.70
N GLY A 29 14.67 5.30 1.05
CA GLY A 29 13.88 5.36 -0.18
C GLY A 29 14.24 4.26 -1.17
N ILE A 30 13.58 4.26 -2.33
CA ILE A 30 13.75 3.30 -3.42
C ILE A 30 14.82 3.80 -4.39
N VAL A 31 15.76 2.94 -4.79
CA VAL A 31 16.85 3.27 -5.71
C VAL A 31 16.68 2.60 -7.08
N SER A 32 17.54 2.97 -8.02
CA SER A 32 17.44 2.53 -9.41
C SER A 32 17.56 1.00 -9.53
N GLY A 33 16.57 0.38 -10.17
CA GLY A 33 16.51 -1.07 -10.36
C GLY A 33 15.74 -1.82 -9.28
N ASP A 34 15.30 -1.16 -8.20
CA ASP A 34 14.46 -1.79 -7.19
C ASP A 34 13.07 -2.09 -7.76
N SER A 35 12.58 -3.30 -7.48
CA SER A 35 11.20 -3.73 -7.73
C SER A 35 10.64 -4.32 -6.45
N ILE A 36 9.58 -3.69 -5.92
CA ILE A 36 8.95 -4.08 -4.66
C ILE A 36 7.49 -4.44 -4.95
N LYS A 37 7.14 -5.70 -4.70
CA LYS A 37 5.75 -6.19 -4.76
C LYS A 37 5.26 -6.57 -3.37
N CYS A 38 4.13 -6.01 -2.96
CA CYS A 38 3.44 -6.37 -1.73
C CYS A 38 2.03 -6.83 -2.08
N ASP A 39 1.80 -8.13 -1.97
CA ASP A 39 0.50 -8.75 -2.20
C ASP A 39 -0.16 -9.03 -0.84
N ILE A 40 -1.39 -8.54 -0.67
CA ILE A 40 -2.17 -8.73 0.55
C ILE A 40 -3.46 -9.43 0.20
N SER A 41 -3.64 -10.61 0.79
CA SER A 41 -4.87 -11.37 0.70
C SER A 41 -5.73 -11.12 1.93
N VAL A 42 -6.97 -10.69 1.71
CA VAL A 42 -7.96 -10.45 2.76
C VAL A 42 -9.06 -11.50 2.60
N GLY A 43 -9.29 -12.29 3.64
CA GLY A 43 -10.38 -13.27 3.63
C GLY A 43 -11.74 -12.60 3.47
N ASP A 44 -12.73 -13.34 2.97
CA ASP A 44 -14.10 -12.84 2.89
C ASP A 44 -14.61 -12.37 4.27
N GLY A 45 -15.40 -11.30 4.26
CA GLY A 45 -15.90 -10.63 5.47
C GLY A 45 -14.83 -9.96 6.35
N CYS A 46 -13.53 -10.10 6.05
CA CYS A 46 -12.46 -9.47 6.83
C CYS A 46 -12.23 -8.02 6.37
N THR A 47 -11.82 -7.17 7.33
CA THR A 47 -11.43 -5.79 7.05
C THR A 47 -9.97 -5.57 7.41
N THR A 48 -9.23 -4.92 6.51
CA THR A 48 -7.85 -4.49 6.75
C THR A 48 -7.68 -3.04 6.37
N VAL A 49 -6.72 -2.36 7.00
CA VAL A 49 -6.24 -1.06 6.54
C VAL A 49 -4.75 -1.20 6.26
N LEU A 50 -4.39 -0.85 5.03
CA LEU A 50 -3.01 -0.77 4.59
C LEU A 50 -2.54 0.69 4.65
N THR A 51 -1.47 0.92 5.40
CA THR A 51 -0.85 2.25 5.53
C THR A 51 0.66 2.17 5.34
N THR A 52 1.25 3.30 4.94
CA THR A 52 2.69 3.47 4.81
C THR A 52 3.18 4.50 5.83
N GLN A 53 4.45 4.41 6.21
CA GLN A 53 5.03 5.30 7.22
C GLN A 53 5.06 6.77 6.84
N ALA A 54 5.39 7.01 5.57
CA ALA A 54 5.56 8.34 5.02
C ALA A 54 5.54 8.23 3.49
N SER A 55 5.70 9.38 2.82
CA SER A 55 5.97 9.40 1.39
C SER A 55 7.24 8.61 1.06
N THR A 56 7.14 7.74 0.07
CA THR A 56 8.29 7.02 -0.47
C THR A 56 9.23 8.01 -1.19
N LYS A 57 10.48 8.09 -0.77
CA LYS A 57 11.51 8.83 -1.49
C LYS A 57 12.01 7.97 -2.66
N VAL A 58 12.02 8.55 -3.86
CA VAL A 58 12.51 7.87 -5.07
C VAL A 58 13.78 8.56 -5.54
N TYR A 59 14.88 7.80 -5.62
CA TYR A 59 16.17 8.30 -6.11
C TYR A 59 16.24 8.24 -7.65
N LYS A 60 17.14 9.03 -8.23
CA LYS A 60 17.30 9.14 -9.69
C LYS A 60 17.64 7.78 -10.31
N SER A 61 16.93 7.41 -11.37
CA SER A 61 17.26 6.25 -12.22
C SER A 61 18.60 6.42 -12.93
N VAL A 62 19.36 5.32 -13.04
CA VAL A 62 20.61 5.22 -13.80
C VAL A 62 20.50 4.10 -14.84
N GLU A 63 21.26 4.19 -15.93
CA GLU A 63 21.39 3.11 -16.92
C GLU A 63 20.04 2.58 -17.47
N SER A 64 19.06 3.46 -17.65
CA SER A 64 17.69 3.10 -18.09
C SER A 64 16.93 2.14 -17.16
N LYS A 65 17.38 1.96 -15.92
CA LYS A 65 16.68 1.13 -14.91
C LYS A 65 15.56 1.93 -14.24
N CYS A 66 14.35 1.40 -14.28
CA CYS A 66 13.22 1.91 -13.53
C CYS A 66 13.29 1.44 -12.07
N SER A 67 12.63 2.18 -11.19
CA SER A 67 12.25 1.68 -9.87
C SER A 67 10.73 1.60 -9.78
N GLU A 68 10.22 0.56 -9.14
CA GLU A 68 8.78 0.33 -9.04
C GLU A 68 8.36 -0.19 -7.66
N GLN A 69 7.16 0.21 -7.27
CA GLN A 69 6.49 -0.26 -6.07
C GLN A 69 5.03 -0.55 -6.41
N VAL A 70 4.60 -1.79 -6.18
CA VAL A 70 3.23 -2.24 -6.39
C VAL A 70 2.69 -2.76 -5.08
N LEU A 71 1.58 -2.17 -4.61
CA LEU A 71 0.81 -2.65 -3.47
C LEU A 71 -0.55 -3.11 -3.99
N GLU A 72 -0.81 -4.41 -3.85
CA GLU A 72 -2.01 -5.06 -4.35
C GLU A 72 -2.77 -5.70 -3.20
N VAL A 73 -4.09 -5.46 -3.14
CA VAL A 73 -4.99 -6.06 -2.15
C VAL A 73 -6.05 -6.85 -2.88
N ILE A 74 -6.17 -8.14 -2.55
CA ILE A 74 -7.11 -9.06 -3.17
C ILE A 74 -7.99 -9.69 -2.08
N THR A 75 -9.30 -9.70 -2.30
CA THR A 75 -10.23 -10.46 -1.44
C THR A 75 -10.27 -11.91 -1.91
N ILE A 76 -10.05 -12.85 -0.98
CA ILE A 76 -10.20 -14.28 -1.25
C ILE A 76 -11.59 -14.70 -0.78
N LEU A 77 -12.42 -15.13 -1.73
CA LEU A 77 -13.66 -15.83 -1.44
C LEU A 77 -13.30 -17.28 -1.13
N LEU A 78 -13.71 -17.79 0.03
CA LEU A 78 -13.63 -19.22 0.30
C LEU A 78 -14.78 -19.87 -0.47
N ASP A 79 -14.45 -20.79 -1.38
CA ASP A 79 -15.44 -21.70 -1.95
C ASP A 79 -15.88 -22.64 -0.82
N GLU A 80 -17.18 -22.67 -0.52
CA GLU A 80 -17.81 -23.64 0.39
C GLU A 80 -17.73 -25.08 -0.15
#